data_AF-H7GGT7-F1
#
_entry.id   AF-H7GGT7-F1
#
_cell.length_a   1.000
_cell.length_b   1.000
_cell.length_c   1.000
_cell.angle_alpha   90.00
_cell.angle_beta   90.00
_cell.angle_gamma   90.00
#
_symmetry.space_group_name_H-M   'P 1'
#
loop_
_entity.id
_entity.type
_entity.pdbx_description
1 polymer ?
#
loop_
_entity_poly.entity_id
_entity_poly.type
_entity_poly.pdbx_seq_one_letter_code
_entity_poly.pdbx_strand_id
1 'polypeptide(L)'
;MVAEAQDALASLGRAEEAASGPRREDAALARYRDLRARPEAETLLALLPALRPYPLEQAEARLLLAGLLWRAFRPQEALAVLAEPPHPGLPPDPVLEHQSLKAGLLMDLGRHAEAEPLLEGPLPEGLEARARFGATRLRLLLETGRLAQALEEGEGLYAKTPHPWMAAALLSAWTLKNRFPEALFREALAHPDGRGLALLALAHRRWRREEDPVPLFKEVLKEARRLPNPYLHHLALSSLALYLWPRAPRKAQALSQHLLYHTHKTGFLVHLEVARLLRAQLLLETGERVDHLLGFAPSLPLTRAWKAALQGEEAAEGLEGYGILGRWVRRLWRRGAAWMRARQWS
;
A
#
# COMPACT_ATOMS: atom_id res chain seq x y z
N MET A 1 7.00 -28.05 -31.36
CA MET A 1 6.17 -28.90 -30.48
C MET A 1 6.99 -29.60 -29.38
N VAL A 2 7.85 -30.60 -29.66
CA VAL A 2 8.59 -31.32 -28.57
C VAL A 2 9.64 -30.44 -27.88
N ALA A 3 10.46 -29.70 -28.64
CA ALA A 3 11.48 -28.81 -28.08
C ALA A 3 10.89 -27.61 -27.31
N GLU A 4 9.79 -27.03 -27.77
CA GLU A 4 9.09 -25.93 -27.08
C GLU A 4 8.49 -26.39 -25.74
N ALA A 5 7.89 -27.58 -25.70
CA ALA A 5 7.37 -28.15 -24.46
C ALA A 5 8.48 -28.47 -23.46
N GLN A 6 9.63 -28.97 -23.95
CA GLN A 6 10.82 -29.18 -23.13
C GLN A 6 11.36 -27.86 -22.59
N ASP A 7 11.46 -26.81 -23.41
CA ASP A 7 11.93 -25.49 -22.99
C ASP A 7 10.97 -24.80 -22.00
N ALA A 8 9.67 -25.03 -22.10
CA ALA A 8 8.70 -24.56 -21.11
C ALA A 8 8.88 -25.27 -19.76
N LEU A 9 9.23 -26.55 -19.75
CA LEU A 9 9.59 -27.28 -18.53
C LEU A 9 10.96 -26.84 -18.00
N ALA A 10 11.91 -26.52 -18.88
CA ALA A 10 13.21 -26.00 -18.51
C ALA A 10 13.12 -24.60 -17.88
N SER A 11 12.24 -23.73 -18.38
CA SER A 11 11.88 -22.45 -17.73
C SER A 11 11.44 -22.64 -16.27
N LEU A 12 10.76 -23.74 -15.96
CA LEU A 12 10.33 -24.08 -14.61
C LEU A 12 11.39 -24.83 -13.78
N GLY A 13 12.59 -25.07 -14.33
CA GLY A 13 13.65 -25.87 -13.69
C GLY A 13 13.32 -27.36 -13.60
N ARG A 14 12.38 -27.86 -14.42
CA ARG A 14 11.89 -29.25 -14.39
C ARG A 14 12.46 -30.15 -15.49
N ALA A 15 13.23 -29.58 -16.41
CA ALA A 15 13.90 -30.27 -17.49
C ALA A 15 15.19 -29.54 -17.89
N GLU A 16 16.07 -30.21 -18.61
CA GLU A 16 17.19 -29.55 -19.28
C GLU A 16 16.68 -28.75 -20.49
N GLU A 17 17.34 -27.63 -20.78
CA GLU A 17 17.08 -26.84 -21.98
C GLU A 17 17.34 -27.70 -23.24
N ALA A 18 16.45 -27.60 -24.23
CA ALA A 18 16.63 -28.38 -25.45
C ALA A 18 17.88 -27.89 -26.22
N ALA A 19 18.75 -28.82 -26.64
CA ALA A 19 20.02 -28.49 -27.29
C ALA A 19 19.88 -27.67 -28.59
N SER A 20 18.75 -27.84 -29.29
CA SER A 20 18.34 -27.09 -30.48
C SER A 20 16.99 -26.36 -30.27
N GLY A 21 16.63 -26.08 -29.02
CA GLY A 21 15.37 -25.44 -28.66
C GLY A 21 15.38 -23.92 -28.86
N PRO A 22 14.20 -23.30 -29.09
CA PRO A 22 14.09 -21.86 -29.28
C PRO A 22 14.65 -21.06 -28.10
N ARG A 23 14.58 -21.57 -26.86
CA ARG A 23 14.97 -20.85 -25.64
C ARG A 23 16.41 -20.34 -25.62
N ARG A 24 17.35 -21.10 -26.19
CA ARG A 24 18.78 -20.76 -26.13
C ARG A 24 19.13 -19.55 -27.01
N GLU A 25 18.43 -19.41 -28.13
CA GLU A 25 18.65 -18.37 -29.14
C GLU A 25 17.52 -17.32 -29.16
N ASP A 26 16.56 -17.41 -28.22
CA ASP A 26 15.41 -16.50 -28.18
C ASP A 26 15.84 -15.07 -27.83
N ALA A 27 15.72 -14.19 -28.83
CA ALA A 27 16.09 -12.79 -28.71
C ALA A 27 15.22 -12.02 -27.69
N ALA A 28 13.97 -12.43 -27.47
CA ALA A 28 13.10 -11.81 -26.48
C ALA A 28 13.53 -12.20 -25.06
N LEU A 29 13.94 -13.45 -24.84
CA LEU A 29 14.49 -13.91 -23.57
C LEU A 29 15.84 -13.25 -23.26
N ALA A 30 16.73 -13.13 -24.24
CA ALA A 30 17.98 -12.40 -24.10
C ALA A 30 17.73 -10.93 -23.72
N ARG A 31 16.82 -10.26 -24.44
CA ARG A 31 16.42 -8.88 -24.14
C ARG A 31 15.80 -8.74 -22.74
N TYR A 32 14.98 -9.69 -22.30
CA TYR A 32 14.43 -9.68 -20.95
C TYR A 32 15.54 -9.75 -19.89
N ARG A 33 16.53 -10.64 -20.07
CA ARG A 33 17.67 -10.78 -19.16
C ARG A 33 18.43 -9.46 -19.00
N ASP A 34 18.65 -8.73 -20.10
CA ASP A 34 19.27 -7.40 -20.07
C ASP A 34 18.39 -6.36 -19.35
N LEU A 35 17.09 -6.37 -19.61
CA LEU A 35 16.13 -5.45 -18.98
C LEU A 35 15.99 -5.65 -17.47
N ARG A 36 16.24 -6.85 -16.94
CA ARG A 36 16.18 -7.09 -15.48
C ARG A 36 17.10 -6.16 -14.69
N ALA A 37 18.25 -5.79 -15.25
CA ALA A 37 19.20 -4.90 -14.58
C ALA A 37 18.76 -3.43 -14.57
N ARG A 38 18.04 -3.00 -15.61
CA ARG A 38 17.54 -1.63 -15.79
C ARG A 38 16.15 -1.67 -16.42
N PRO A 39 15.12 -1.91 -15.60
CA PRO A 39 13.81 -2.23 -16.13
C PRO A 39 13.07 -0.95 -16.55
N GLU A 40 12.45 -1.02 -17.73
CA GLU A 40 11.66 0.06 -18.31
C GLU A 40 10.25 -0.46 -18.60
N ALA A 41 9.23 0.25 -18.10
CA ALA A 41 7.87 -0.25 -18.12
C ALA A 41 7.34 -0.48 -19.55
N GLU A 42 7.51 0.50 -20.44
CA GLU A 42 7.01 0.42 -21.82
C GLU A 42 7.72 -0.69 -22.60
N THR A 43 9.04 -0.83 -22.39
CA THR A 43 9.84 -1.88 -23.04
C THR A 43 9.46 -3.27 -22.55
N LEU A 44 9.23 -3.45 -21.24
CA LEU A 44 8.74 -4.71 -20.67
C LEU A 44 7.33 -5.05 -21.15
N LEU A 45 6.42 -4.07 -21.20
CA LEU A 45 5.06 -4.26 -21.69
C LEU A 45 5.03 -4.79 -23.13
N ALA A 46 5.83 -4.21 -24.01
CA ALA A 46 5.96 -4.67 -25.40
C ALA A 46 6.57 -6.08 -25.52
N LEU A 47 7.41 -6.48 -24.55
CA LEU A 47 8.10 -7.77 -24.55
C LEU A 47 7.24 -8.92 -24.00
N LEU A 48 6.26 -8.64 -23.13
CA LEU A 48 5.46 -9.65 -22.44
C LEU A 48 4.83 -10.73 -23.35
N PRO A 49 4.25 -10.41 -24.53
CA PRO A 49 3.66 -11.43 -25.40
C PRO A 49 4.70 -12.44 -25.91
N ALA A 50 5.94 -11.98 -26.17
CA ALA A 50 7.01 -12.83 -26.67
C ALA A 50 7.56 -13.80 -25.61
N LEU A 51 7.38 -13.49 -24.32
CA LEU A 51 7.79 -14.37 -23.21
C LEU A 51 6.77 -15.48 -22.88
N ARG A 52 5.60 -15.49 -23.54
CA ARG A 52 4.53 -16.48 -23.27
C ARG A 52 4.97 -17.96 -23.25
N PRO A 53 5.93 -18.40 -24.09
CA PRO A 53 6.42 -19.78 -24.04
C PRO A 53 7.21 -20.13 -22.77
N TYR A 54 7.65 -19.15 -21.98
CA TYR A 54 8.52 -19.32 -20.81
C TYR A 54 7.81 -18.87 -19.52
N PRO A 55 7.11 -19.78 -18.82
CA PRO A 55 6.20 -19.39 -17.74
C PRO A 55 6.89 -18.64 -16.59
N LEU A 56 8.11 -19.03 -16.20
CA LEU A 56 8.83 -18.38 -15.11
C LEU A 56 9.19 -16.95 -15.47
N GLU A 57 9.84 -16.75 -16.62
CA GLU A 57 10.27 -15.43 -17.06
C GLU A 57 9.09 -14.51 -17.36
N GLN A 58 8.00 -15.05 -17.91
CA GLN A 58 6.78 -14.27 -18.09
C GLN A 58 6.20 -13.80 -16.73
N ALA A 59 6.19 -14.68 -15.72
CA ALA A 59 5.71 -14.32 -14.39
C ALA A 59 6.60 -13.26 -13.72
N GLU A 60 7.91 -13.44 -13.74
CA GLU A 60 8.87 -12.45 -13.22
C GLU A 60 8.76 -11.10 -13.95
N ALA A 61 8.64 -11.11 -15.28
CA ALA A 61 8.49 -9.89 -16.07
C ALA A 61 7.19 -9.13 -15.74
N ARG A 62 6.08 -9.86 -15.53
CA ARG A 62 4.81 -9.27 -15.09
C ARG A 62 4.91 -8.65 -13.70
N LEU A 63 5.53 -9.34 -12.74
CA LEU A 63 5.77 -8.81 -11.39
C LEU A 63 6.59 -7.52 -11.44
N LEU A 64 7.68 -7.52 -12.22
CA LEU A 64 8.55 -6.37 -12.40
C LEU A 64 7.82 -5.19 -13.04
N LEU A 65 7.07 -5.44 -14.12
CA LEU A 65 6.27 -4.44 -14.80
C LEU A 65 5.19 -3.85 -13.88
N ALA A 66 4.44 -4.69 -13.18
CA ALA A 66 3.42 -4.24 -12.24
C ALA A 66 4.01 -3.35 -11.13
N GLY A 67 5.18 -3.74 -10.60
CA GLY A 67 5.93 -2.91 -9.65
C GLY A 67 6.31 -1.54 -10.21
N LEU A 68 6.85 -1.48 -11.44
CA LEU A 68 7.20 -0.23 -12.10
C LEU A 68 5.99 0.68 -12.36
N LEU A 69 4.91 0.10 -12.88
CA LEU A 69 3.66 0.82 -13.14
C LEU A 69 3.07 1.39 -11.85
N TRP A 70 3.05 0.59 -10.79
CA TRP A 70 2.63 1.05 -9.46
C TRP A 70 3.49 2.22 -8.98
N ARG A 71 4.81 2.09 -9.02
CA ARG A 71 5.77 3.16 -8.65
C ARG A 71 5.59 4.43 -9.48
N ALA A 72 5.10 4.31 -10.71
CA ALA A 72 4.73 5.42 -11.59
C ALA A 72 3.31 5.98 -11.33
N PHE A 73 2.67 5.62 -10.22
CA PHE A 73 1.30 6.02 -9.86
C PHE A 73 0.23 5.53 -10.86
N ARG A 74 0.41 4.32 -11.43
CA ARG A 74 -0.54 3.69 -12.37
C ARG A 74 -1.11 2.37 -11.80
N PRO A 75 -1.87 2.38 -10.69
CA PRO A 75 -2.31 1.15 -10.01
C PRO A 75 -3.28 0.30 -10.84
N GLN A 76 -4.17 0.90 -11.64
CA GLN A 76 -5.05 0.14 -12.54
C GLN A 76 -4.26 -0.62 -13.61
N GLU A 77 -3.29 0.03 -14.27
CA GLU A 77 -2.46 -0.62 -15.28
C GLU A 77 -1.61 -1.73 -14.65
N ALA A 78 -1.02 -1.48 -13.47
CA ALA A 78 -0.30 -2.50 -12.72
C ALA A 78 -1.17 -3.72 -12.40
N LEU A 79 -2.42 -3.51 -11.99
CA LEU A 79 -3.35 -4.60 -11.70
C LEU A 79 -3.73 -5.37 -12.98
N ALA A 80 -3.91 -4.69 -14.10
CA ALA A 80 -4.24 -5.31 -15.39
C ALA A 80 -3.14 -6.28 -15.85
N VAL A 81 -1.87 -5.96 -15.61
CA VAL A 81 -0.73 -6.85 -15.89
C VAL A 81 -0.79 -8.16 -15.09
N LEU A 82 -1.42 -8.15 -13.91
CA LEU A 82 -1.60 -9.30 -13.02
C LEU A 82 -3.03 -9.88 -13.07
N ALA A 83 -3.79 -9.57 -14.12
CA ALA A 83 -5.17 -10.05 -14.25
C ALA A 83 -5.22 -11.58 -14.37
N GLU A 84 -4.36 -12.15 -15.22
CA GLU A 84 -4.25 -13.59 -15.43
C GLU A 84 -3.65 -14.30 -14.21
N PRO A 85 -4.19 -15.47 -13.81
CA PRO A 85 -3.58 -16.26 -12.74
C PRO A 85 -2.18 -16.75 -13.15
N PRO A 86 -1.25 -16.90 -12.20
CA PRO A 86 0.06 -17.49 -12.47
C PRO A 86 -0.05 -18.90 -13.07
N HIS A 87 0.91 -19.26 -13.92
CA HIS A 87 0.96 -20.60 -14.50
C HIS A 87 1.07 -21.67 -13.38
N PRO A 88 0.29 -22.77 -13.41
CA PRO A 88 0.19 -23.73 -12.30
C PRO A 88 1.49 -24.48 -11.99
N GLY A 89 2.41 -24.53 -12.95
CA GLY A 89 3.73 -25.13 -12.78
C GLY A 89 4.77 -24.24 -12.10
N LEU A 90 4.45 -22.98 -11.78
CA LEU A 90 5.42 -22.06 -11.18
C LEU A 90 5.89 -22.51 -9.79
N PRO A 91 7.13 -22.18 -9.41
CA PRO A 91 7.57 -22.31 -8.04
C PRO A 91 6.67 -21.51 -7.07
N PRO A 92 6.58 -21.92 -5.78
CA PRO A 92 5.70 -21.25 -4.82
C PRO A 92 5.99 -19.76 -4.58
N ASP A 93 7.26 -19.35 -4.60
CA ASP A 93 7.66 -17.97 -4.27
C ASP A 93 7.09 -16.94 -5.27
N PRO A 94 7.29 -17.07 -6.61
CA PRO A 94 6.64 -16.19 -7.59
C PRO A 94 5.11 -16.15 -7.49
N VAL A 95 4.47 -17.27 -7.14
CA VAL A 95 3.02 -17.32 -6.95
C VAL A 95 2.61 -16.45 -5.75
N LEU A 96 3.32 -16.58 -4.63
CA LEU A 96 3.06 -15.79 -3.43
C LEU A 96 3.33 -14.30 -3.67
N GLU A 97 4.38 -13.96 -4.40
CA GLU A 97 4.69 -12.58 -4.77
C GLU A 97 3.60 -11.97 -5.66
N HIS A 98 3.08 -12.74 -6.62
CA HIS A 98 1.95 -12.32 -7.45
C HIS A 98 0.71 -12.04 -6.61
N GLN A 99 0.35 -12.96 -5.72
CA GLN A 99 -0.79 -12.79 -4.82
C GLN A 99 -0.64 -11.55 -3.94
N SER A 100 0.55 -11.37 -3.35
CA SER A 100 0.85 -10.24 -2.46
C SER A 100 0.77 -8.90 -3.19
N LEU A 101 1.39 -8.79 -4.37
CA LEU A 101 1.36 -7.56 -5.15
C LEU A 101 -0.05 -7.25 -5.66
N LYS A 102 -0.77 -8.27 -6.17
CA LYS A 102 -2.16 -8.13 -6.62
C LYS A 102 -3.07 -7.67 -5.48
N ALA A 103 -2.93 -8.24 -4.29
CA ALA A 103 -3.66 -7.80 -3.11
C ALA A 103 -3.34 -6.34 -2.73
N GLY A 104 -2.06 -5.96 -2.75
CA GLY A 104 -1.61 -4.58 -2.54
C GLY A 104 -2.29 -3.58 -3.48
N LEU A 105 -2.34 -3.91 -4.77
CA LEU A 105 -2.98 -3.10 -5.80
C LEU A 105 -4.49 -3.03 -5.62
N LEU A 106 -5.14 -4.15 -5.30
CA LEU A 106 -6.57 -4.17 -5.00
C LEU A 106 -6.90 -3.27 -3.79
N MET A 107 -6.08 -3.28 -2.75
CA MET A 107 -6.23 -2.38 -1.60
C MET A 107 -6.08 -0.90 -2.00
N ASP A 108 -5.10 -0.53 -2.84
CA ASP A 108 -4.96 0.84 -3.34
C ASP A 108 -6.21 1.32 -4.09
N LEU A 109 -6.92 0.39 -4.73
CA LEU A 109 -8.16 0.60 -5.46
C LEU A 109 -9.43 0.45 -4.60
N GLY A 110 -9.31 0.27 -3.29
CA GLY A 110 -10.43 0.13 -2.35
C GLY A 110 -11.17 -1.21 -2.45
N ARG A 111 -10.56 -2.23 -3.03
CA ARG A 111 -11.12 -3.58 -3.25
C ARG A 111 -10.62 -4.58 -2.20
N HIS A 112 -10.66 -4.22 -0.92
CA HIS A 112 -10.11 -5.03 0.18
C HIS A 112 -10.74 -6.42 0.30
N ALA A 113 -12.04 -6.54 0.02
CA ALA A 113 -12.74 -7.83 0.03
C ALA A 113 -12.18 -8.83 -1.00
N GLU A 114 -11.68 -8.33 -2.13
CA GLU A 114 -11.03 -9.17 -3.16
C GLU A 114 -9.54 -9.41 -2.86
N ALA A 115 -8.91 -8.50 -2.12
CA ALA A 115 -7.52 -8.62 -1.70
C ALA A 115 -7.32 -9.67 -0.59
N GLU A 116 -8.27 -9.76 0.34
CA GLU A 116 -8.19 -10.62 1.52
C GLU A 116 -7.96 -12.10 1.24
N PRO A 117 -8.74 -12.79 0.37
CA PRO A 117 -8.52 -14.22 0.10
C PRO A 117 -7.17 -14.52 -0.60
N LEU A 118 -6.52 -13.51 -1.21
CA LEU A 118 -5.17 -13.67 -1.76
C LEU A 118 -4.08 -13.66 -0.68
N LEU A 119 -4.44 -13.25 0.54
CA LEU A 119 -3.54 -13.11 1.69
C LEU A 119 -3.88 -14.15 2.77
N GLU A 120 -4.24 -15.35 2.34
CA GLU A 120 -4.57 -16.51 3.16
C GLU A 120 -3.84 -17.75 2.65
N GLY A 121 -3.67 -18.74 3.52
CA GLY A 121 -3.08 -20.04 3.15
C GLY A 121 -1.63 -20.24 3.62
N PRO A 122 -1.05 -21.40 3.28
CA PRO A 122 0.28 -21.78 3.72
C PRO A 122 1.36 -20.92 3.06
N LEU A 123 2.41 -20.63 3.82
CA LEU A 123 3.56 -19.86 3.34
C LEU A 123 4.68 -20.81 2.87
N PRO A 124 5.24 -20.61 1.67
CA PRO A 124 6.44 -21.29 1.21
C PRO A 124 7.67 -20.82 2.01
N GLU A 125 8.83 -21.44 1.81
CA GLU A 125 10.02 -21.16 2.62
C GLU A 125 10.73 -19.84 2.29
N GLY A 126 10.57 -19.31 1.07
CA GLY A 126 11.31 -18.15 0.57
C GLY A 126 11.17 -16.90 1.44
N LEU A 127 12.28 -16.43 1.99
CA LEU A 127 12.31 -15.33 2.98
C LEU A 127 11.69 -14.03 2.42
N GLU A 128 12.07 -13.63 1.22
CA GLU A 128 11.62 -12.38 0.59
C GLU A 128 10.11 -12.42 0.27
N ALA A 129 9.65 -13.52 -0.35
CA ALA A 129 8.24 -13.71 -0.70
C ALA A 129 7.35 -13.71 0.55
N ARG A 130 7.77 -14.41 1.62
CA ARG A 130 7.08 -14.40 2.92
C ARG A 130 7.05 -13.02 3.56
N ALA A 131 8.15 -12.27 3.47
CA ALA A 131 8.22 -10.92 4.01
C ALA A 131 7.27 -9.97 3.28
N ARG A 132 7.18 -10.05 1.95
CA ARG A 132 6.24 -9.27 1.13
C ARG A 132 4.79 -9.63 1.43
N PHE A 133 4.49 -10.92 1.50
CA PHE A 133 3.17 -11.41 1.87
C PHE A 133 2.76 -10.87 3.23
N GLY A 134 3.58 -11.08 4.26
CA GLY A 134 3.23 -10.67 5.61
C GLY A 134 3.15 -9.15 5.77
N ALA A 135 4.01 -8.37 5.11
CA ALA A 135 3.88 -6.91 5.12
C ALA A 135 2.55 -6.46 4.48
N THR A 136 2.12 -7.12 3.40
CA THR A 136 0.83 -6.85 2.74
C THR A 136 -0.35 -7.30 3.60
N ARG A 137 -0.26 -8.47 4.26
CA ARG A 137 -1.24 -8.96 5.22
C ARG A 137 -1.40 -7.99 6.40
N LEU A 138 -0.29 -7.52 6.96
CA LEU A 138 -0.31 -6.51 8.01
C LEU A 138 -0.97 -5.23 7.53
N ARG A 139 -0.64 -4.75 6.34
CA ARG A 139 -1.32 -3.59 5.73
C ARG A 139 -2.84 -3.80 5.66
N LEU A 140 -3.31 -4.92 5.13
CA LEU A 140 -4.74 -5.27 5.05
C LEU A 140 -5.40 -5.19 6.44
N LEU A 141 -4.80 -5.83 7.43
CA LEU A 141 -5.32 -5.85 8.80
C LEU A 141 -5.36 -4.44 9.41
N LEU A 142 -4.33 -3.61 9.20
CA LEU A 142 -4.30 -2.25 9.71
C LEU A 142 -5.33 -1.34 9.02
N GLU A 143 -5.46 -1.42 7.69
CA GLU A 143 -6.41 -0.61 6.92
C GLU A 143 -7.88 -1.00 7.17
N THR A 144 -8.13 -2.25 7.56
CA THR A 144 -9.47 -2.76 7.92
C THR A 144 -9.78 -2.66 9.41
N GLY A 145 -8.87 -2.13 10.23
CA GLY A 145 -9.11 -1.88 11.65
C GLY A 145 -8.95 -3.11 12.54
N ARG A 146 -8.08 -4.04 12.17
CA ARG A 146 -7.79 -5.29 12.91
C ARG A 146 -6.40 -5.24 13.55
N LEU A 147 -6.08 -4.14 14.25
CA LEU A 147 -4.76 -3.92 14.85
C LEU A 147 -4.31 -5.01 15.82
N ALA A 148 -5.21 -5.59 16.63
CA ALA A 148 -4.84 -6.66 17.56
C ALA A 148 -4.33 -7.90 16.80
N GLN A 149 -5.10 -8.34 15.81
CA GLN A 149 -4.73 -9.43 14.91
C GLN A 149 -3.45 -9.11 14.12
N ALA A 150 -3.27 -7.87 13.65
CA ALA A 150 -2.04 -7.44 12.98
C ALA A 150 -0.81 -7.61 13.86
N LEU A 151 -0.90 -7.30 15.15
CA LEU A 151 0.23 -7.48 16.08
C LEU A 151 0.52 -8.95 16.33
N GLU A 152 -0.52 -9.75 16.62
CA GLU A 152 -0.38 -11.18 16.89
C GLU A 152 0.18 -11.96 15.68
N GLU A 153 -0.45 -11.81 14.51
CA GLU A 153 0.02 -12.45 13.27
C GLU A 153 1.40 -11.92 12.88
N GLY A 154 1.62 -10.61 13.00
CA GLY A 154 2.87 -9.95 12.62
C GLY A 154 4.07 -10.39 13.45
N GLU A 155 3.90 -10.48 14.77
CA GLU A 155 4.95 -10.99 15.68
C GLU A 155 5.27 -12.45 15.38
N GLY A 156 4.24 -13.30 15.25
CA GLY A 156 4.41 -14.71 14.95
C GLY A 156 5.10 -14.95 13.61
N LEU A 157 4.76 -14.15 12.59
CA LEU A 157 5.37 -14.26 11.27
C LEU A 157 6.79 -13.70 11.23
N TYR A 158 7.04 -12.56 11.87
CA TYR A 158 8.37 -11.94 11.96
C TYR A 158 9.35 -12.82 12.74
N ALA A 159 8.91 -13.47 13.82
CA ALA A 159 9.76 -14.42 14.56
C ALA A 159 10.28 -15.57 13.68
N LYS A 160 9.48 -15.99 12.68
CA LYS A 160 9.84 -17.04 11.72
C LYS A 160 10.48 -16.52 10.43
N THR A 161 10.44 -15.20 10.22
CA THR A 161 10.80 -14.51 8.98
C THR A 161 11.41 -13.14 9.31
N PRO A 162 12.51 -13.08 10.07
CA PRO A 162 13.12 -11.80 10.42
C PRO A 162 13.62 -11.13 9.15
N HIS A 163 12.93 -10.05 8.75
CA HIS A 163 13.20 -9.34 7.52
C HIS A 163 12.93 -7.84 7.70
N PRO A 164 13.84 -6.96 7.24
CA PRO A 164 13.68 -5.51 7.31
C PRO A 164 12.36 -4.95 6.80
N TRP A 165 11.81 -5.51 5.72
CA TRP A 165 10.51 -5.08 5.20
C TRP A 165 9.37 -5.43 6.19
N MET A 166 9.39 -6.65 6.74
CA MET A 166 8.41 -7.07 7.75
C MET A 166 8.54 -6.22 9.01
N ALA A 167 9.76 -5.93 9.45
CA ALA A 167 10.03 -5.06 10.59
C ALA A 167 9.38 -3.68 10.41
N ALA A 168 9.42 -3.11 9.21
CA ALA A 168 8.78 -1.84 8.89
C ALA A 168 7.24 -1.89 9.01
N ALA A 169 6.62 -2.97 8.52
CA ALA A 169 5.17 -3.17 8.63
C ALA A 169 4.74 -3.37 10.09
N LEU A 170 5.46 -4.23 10.84
CA LEU A 170 5.18 -4.49 12.25
C LEU A 170 5.42 -3.25 13.14
N LEU A 171 6.45 -2.46 12.84
CA LEU A 171 6.69 -1.17 13.51
C LEU A 171 5.51 -0.20 13.32
N SER A 172 4.90 -0.19 12.14
CA SER A 172 3.72 0.64 11.86
C SER A 172 2.53 0.22 12.73
N ALA A 173 2.28 -1.10 12.86
CA ALA A 173 1.27 -1.64 13.76
C ALA A 173 1.54 -1.23 15.23
N TRP A 174 2.76 -1.44 15.72
CA TRP A 174 3.14 -1.05 17.08
C TRP A 174 2.96 0.45 17.34
N THR A 175 3.31 1.28 16.36
CA THR A 175 3.15 2.74 16.44
C THR A 175 1.68 3.11 16.62
N LEU A 176 0.77 2.47 15.88
CA LEU A 176 -0.68 2.64 16.05
C LEU A 176 -1.17 2.15 17.43
N LYS A 177 -0.54 1.11 17.99
CA LYS A 177 -0.75 0.65 19.38
C LYS A 177 -0.05 1.50 20.44
N ASN A 178 0.62 2.60 20.05
CA ASN A 178 1.34 3.50 20.93
C ASN A 178 2.62 2.91 21.56
N ARG A 179 3.31 2.03 20.85
CA ARG A 179 4.65 1.54 21.22
C ARG A 179 5.60 1.74 20.04
N PHE A 180 6.88 1.84 20.34
CA PHE A 180 7.90 2.03 19.31
C PHE A 180 9.11 1.15 19.62
N PRO A 181 9.12 -0.11 19.16
CA PRO A 181 10.25 -1.01 19.36
C PRO A 181 11.47 -0.54 18.55
N GLU A 182 12.50 -0.05 19.24
CA GLU A 182 13.71 0.50 18.59
C GLU A 182 14.46 -0.53 17.75
N ALA A 183 14.40 -1.81 18.11
CA ALA A 183 15.02 -2.89 17.34
C ALA A 183 14.39 -3.02 15.94
N LEU A 184 13.05 -3.06 15.87
CA LEU A 184 12.32 -3.08 14.59
C LEU A 184 12.61 -1.83 13.76
N PHE A 185 12.72 -0.67 14.41
CA PHE A 185 13.09 0.57 13.72
C PHE A 185 14.47 0.50 13.06
N ARG A 186 15.49 0.06 13.79
CA ARG A 186 16.85 -0.09 13.25
C ARG A 186 16.90 -1.08 12.09
N GLU A 187 16.20 -2.21 12.22
CA GLU A 187 16.15 -3.20 11.14
C GLU A 187 15.41 -2.68 9.91
N ALA A 188 14.27 -2.01 10.10
CA ALA A 188 13.48 -1.45 9.00
C ALA A 188 14.25 -0.43 8.16
N LEU A 189 15.21 0.29 8.74
CA LEU A 189 16.08 1.24 8.03
C LEU A 189 17.00 0.56 7.00
N ALA A 190 17.28 -0.75 7.15
CA ALA A 190 18.14 -1.49 6.22
C ALA A 190 17.48 -1.78 4.86
N HIS A 191 16.15 -1.69 4.77
CA HIS A 191 15.43 -1.93 3.51
C HIS A 191 15.09 -0.61 2.80
N PRO A 192 15.32 -0.48 1.48
CA PRO A 192 14.95 0.72 0.73
C PRO A 192 13.47 1.11 0.87
N ASP A 193 12.55 0.14 0.68
CA ASP A 193 11.11 0.39 0.85
C ASP A 193 10.67 0.44 2.33
N GLY A 194 11.46 -0.15 3.25
CA GLY A 194 11.15 -0.17 4.69
C GLY A 194 11.53 1.13 5.40
N ARG A 195 12.63 1.77 4.97
CA ARG A 195 13.16 3.01 5.53
C ARG A 195 12.12 4.13 5.58
N GLY A 196 11.36 4.30 4.50
CA GLY A 196 10.33 5.32 4.43
C GLY A 196 9.20 5.12 5.45
N LEU A 197 8.72 3.87 5.61
CA LEU A 197 7.73 3.51 6.62
C LEU A 197 8.28 3.67 8.05
N ALA A 198 9.55 3.33 8.28
CA ALA A 198 10.22 3.52 9.57
C ALA A 198 10.28 5.00 9.97
N LEU A 199 10.63 5.89 9.02
CA LEU A 199 10.62 7.34 9.25
C LEU A 199 9.21 7.89 9.48
N LEU A 200 8.20 7.35 8.80
CA LEU A 200 6.81 7.73 9.02
C LEU A 200 6.35 7.35 10.43
N ALA A 201 6.67 6.14 10.89
CA ALA A 201 6.40 5.69 12.25
C ALA A 201 7.09 6.60 13.30
N LEU A 202 8.33 7.00 13.06
CA LEU A 202 9.05 7.94 13.92
C LEU A 202 8.38 9.33 13.93
N ALA A 203 7.90 9.81 12.79
CA ALA A 203 7.17 11.07 12.69
C ALA A 203 5.87 11.03 13.52
N HIS A 204 5.11 9.93 13.44
CA HIS A 204 3.91 9.75 14.27
C HIS A 204 4.24 9.65 15.76
N ARG A 205 5.36 9.02 16.13
CA ARG A 205 5.84 9.00 17.52
C ARG A 205 6.18 10.41 18.02
N ARG A 206 6.89 11.22 17.24
CA ARG A 206 7.20 12.62 17.60
C ARG A 206 5.94 13.45 17.77
N TRP A 207 5.03 13.38 16.80
CA TRP A 207 3.74 14.06 16.90
C TRP A 207 3.00 13.67 18.19
N ARG A 208 2.99 12.38 18.54
CA ARG A 208 2.36 11.89 19.78
C ARG A 208 3.01 12.42 21.06
N ARG A 209 4.29 12.75 21.03
CA ARG A 209 5.03 13.39 22.12
C ARG A 209 4.94 14.92 22.11
N GLU A 210 4.07 15.46 21.25
CA GLU A 210 3.89 16.91 21.04
C GLU A 210 5.15 17.61 20.51
N GLU A 211 6.11 16.84 20.01
CA GLU A 211 7.29 17.33 19.29
C GLU A 211 6.91 17.68 17.84
N ASP A 212 7.75 18.49 17.17
CA ASP A 212 7.57 18.80 15.74
C ASP A 212 7.94 17.60 14.84
N PRO A 213 6.96 16.98 14.15
CA PRO A 213 7.20 15.89 13.22
C PRO A 213 7.47 16.36 11.78
N VAL A 214 7.31 17.65 11.47
CA VAL A 214 7.38 18.18 10.09
C VAL A 214 8.71 17.87 9.40
N PRO A 215 9.88 17.98 10.04
CA PRO A 215 11.14 17.59 9.41
C PRO A 215 11.12 16.12 8.97
N LEU A 216 10.57 15.22 9.80
CA LEU A 216 10.49 13.79 9.48
C LEU A 216 9.50 13.53 8.34
N PHE A 217 8.33 14.17 8.32
CA PHE A 217 7.41 14.04 7.18
C PHE A 217 8.05 14.51 5.86
N LYS A 218 8.86 15.57 5.89
CA LYS A 218 9.62 16.01 4.70
C LYS A 218 10.65 14.97 4.27
N GLU A 219 11.33 14.32 5.21
CA GLU A 219 12.25 13.21 4.89
C GLU A 219 11.50 12.01 4.30
N VAL A 220 10.34 11.63 4.85
CA VAL A 220 9.49 10.58 4.28
C VAL A 220 9.12 10.91 2.82
N LEU A 221 8.74 12.15 2.53
CA LEU A 221 8.41 12.61 1.17
C LEU A 221 9.64 12.66 0.24
N LYS A 222 10.86 12.84 0.77
CA LYS A 222 12.10 12.70 -0.02
C LYS A 222 12.36 11.23 -0.34
N GLU A 223 12.25 10.34 0.63
CA GLU A 223 12.42 8.90 0.41
C GLU A 223 11.40 8.36 -0.59
N ALA A 224 10.12 8.72 -0.44
CA ALA A 224 9.05 8.32 -1.35
C ALA A 224 9.19 8.87 -2.78
N ARG A 225 10.10 9.83 -3.02
CA ARG A 225 10.48 10.32 -4.36
C ARG A 225 11.76 9.66 -4.87
N ARG A 226 12.74 9.45 -3.99
CA ARG A 226 14.02 8.79 -4.31
C ARG A 226 13.80 7.37 -4.80
N LEU A 227 12.95 6.63 -4.11
CA LEU A 227 12.42 5.35 -4.53
C LEU A 227 10.90 5.50 -4.57
N PRO A 228 10.30 5.76 -5.75
CA PRO A 228 8.89 6.09 -5.85
C PRO A 228 8.02 5.06 -5.12
N ASN A 229 7.23 5.55 -4.16
CA ASN A 229 6.31 4.74 -3.35
C ASN A 229 5.03 5.55 -3.13
N PRO A 230 4.00 5.36 -3.97
CA PRO A 230 2.75 6.10 -3.91
C PRO A 230 2.06 6.02 -2.56
N TYR A 231 1.96 4.82 -2.00
CA TYR A 231 1.31 4.57 -0.71
C TYR A 231 1.96 5.41 0.40
N LEU A 232 3.29 5.35 0.51
CA LEU A 232 4.04 6.15 1.48
C LEU A 232 3.88 7.65 1.25
N HIS A 233 3.92 8.08 -0.02
CA HIS A 233 3.74 9.47 -0.40
C HIS A 233 2.37 10.03 0.07
N HIS A 234 1.28 9.33 -0.23
CA HIS A 234 -0.06 9.76 0.17
C HIS A 234 -0.26 9.71 1.69
N LEU A 235 0.27 8.69 2.38
CA LEU A 235 0.21 8.61 3.84
C LEU A 235 0.96 9.77 4.52
N ALA A 236 2.14 10.12 4.03
CA ALA A 236 2.95 11.20 4.58
C ALA A 236 2.28 12.56 4.39
N LEU A 237 1.73 12.84 3.19
CA LEU A 237 0.98 14.06 2.93
C LEU A 237 -0.29 14.15 3.78
N SER A 238 -1.05 13.06 3.90
CA SER A 238 -2.27 13.01 4.70
C SER A 238 -1.96 13.25 6.19
N SER A 239 -0.90 12.62 6.70
CA SER A 239 -0.43 12.80 8.08
C SER A 239 0.04 14.23 8.33
N LEU A 240 0.81 14.81 7.40
CA LEU A 240 1.28 16.18 7.50
C LEU A 240 0.12 17.18 7.51
N ALA A 241 -0.87 16.98 6.64
CA ALA A 241 -2.04 17.85 6.58
C ALA A 241 -2.88 17.79 7.86
N LEU A 242 -3.08 16.59 8.44
CA LEU A 242 -3.73 16.43 9.74
C LEU A 242 -2.94 17.07 10.89
N TYR A 243 -1.60 17.01 10.87
CA TYR A 243 -0.75 17.67 11.87
C TYR A 243 -0.85 19.20 11.80
N LEU A 244 -0.79 19.72 10.57
CA LEU A 244 -0.82 21.14 10.29
C LEU A 244 -2.21 21.75 10.47
N TRP A 245 -3.27 20.97 10.37
CA TRP A 245 -4.64 21.47 10.46
C TRP A 245 -4.90 22.45 11.62
N PRO A 246 -4.63 22.12 12.90
CA PRO A 246 -4.84 23.06 14.00
C PRO A 246 -3.80 24.19 14.09
N ARG A 247 -2.69 24.13 13.33
CA ARG A 247 -1.54 25.04 13.47
C ARG A 247 -1.39 26.02 12.29
N ALA A 248 -1.79 25.57 11.11
CA ALA A 248 -1.62 26.25 9.83
C ALA A 248 -2.74 25.79 8.86
N PRO A 249 -4.00 26.16 9.14
CA PRO A 249 -5.17 25.66 8.41
C PRO A 249 -5.11 25.91 6.90
N ARG A 250 -4.61 27.07 6.47
CA ARG A 250 -4.40 27.39 5.03
C ARG A 250 -3.47 26.38 4.35
N LYS A 251 -2.39 25.95 5.03
CA LYS A 251 -1.47 24.94 4.49
C LYS A 251 -2.13 23.57 4.44
N ALA A 252 -2.90 23.20 5.47
CA ALA A 252 -3.66 21.95 5.49
C ALA A 252 -4.70 21.90 4.35
N GLN A 253 -5.39 23.03 4.07
CA GLN A 253 -6.31 23.16 2.93
C GLN A 253 -5.61 23.02 1.57
N ALA A 254 -4.44 23.65 1.39
CA ALA A 254 -3.66 23.49 0.17
C ALA A 254 -3.21 22.03 -0.04
N LEU A 255 -2.76 21.37 1.04
CA LEU A 255 -2.36 19.96 1.00
C LEU A 255 -3.54 19.03 0.71
N SER A 256 -4.71 19.26 1.31
CA SER A 256 -5.91 18.44 1.05
C SER A 256 -6.41 18.60 -0.39
N GLN A 257 -6.34 19.82 -0.95
CA GLN A 257 -6.64 20.06 -2.36
C GLN A 257 -5.65 19.35 -3.29
N HIS A 258 -4.35 19.43 -2.99
CA HIS A 258 -3.33 18.73 -3.77
C HIS A 258 -3.55 17.22 -3.74
N LEU A 259 -3.77 16.64 -2.55
CA LEU A 259 -4.09 15.22 -2.39
C LEU A 259 -5.33 14.82 -3.19
N LEU A 260 -6.41 15.60 -3.11
CA LEU A 260 -7.66 15.34 -3.83
C LEU A 260 -7.42 15.27 -5.34
N TYR A 261 -6.76 16.29 -5.91
CA TYR A 261 -6.46 16.34 -7.34
C TYR A 261 -5.55 15.18 -7.76
N HIS A 262 -4.48 14.97 -7.02
CA HIS A 262 -3.45 13.99 -7.37
C HIS A 262 -3.97 12.55 -7.28
N THR A 263 -4.68 12.19 -6.21
CA THR A 263 -5.27 10.85 -6.04
C THR A 263 -6.38 10.58 -7.04
N HIS A 264 -7.20 11.58 -7.36
CA HIS A 264 -8.20 11.47 -8.44
C HIS A 264 -7.54 11.18 -9.79
N LYS A 265 -6.49 11.92 -10.14
CA LYS A 265 -5.75 11.73 -11.40
C LYS A 265 -5.05 10.37 -11.49
N THR A 266 -4.57 9.84 -10.36
CA THR A 266 -3.75 8.62 -10.32
C THR A 266 -4.52 7.36 -9.91
N GLY A 267 -5.80 7.46 -9.57
CA GLY A 267 -6.66 6.29 -9.35
C GLY A 267 -6.52 5.60 -7.98
N PHE A 268 -5.83 6.21 -7.01
CA PHE A 268 -5.68 5.66 -5.64
C PHE A 268 -6.94 5.96 -4.80
N LEU A 269 -7.93 5.07 -4.88
CA LEU A 269 -9.27 5.30 -4.34
C LEU A 269 -9.26 5.54 -2.82
N VAL A 270 -8.57 4.71 -2.04
CA VAL A 270 -8.55 4.85 -0.57
C VAL A 270 -7.99 6.21 -0.15
N HIS A 271 -6.91 6.64 -0.79
CA HIS A 271 -6.30 7.94 -0.51
C HIS A 271 -7.15 9.10 -1.03
N LEU A 272 -7.90 8.90 -2.11
CA LEU A 272 -8.90 9.86 -2.59
C LEU A 272 -10.03 10.05 -1.57
N GLU A 273 -10.54 8.97 -0.98
CA GLU A 273 -11.56 9.04 0.08
C GLU A 273 -11.04 9.82 1.29
N VAL A 274 -9.82 9.49 1.75
CA VAL A 274 -9.16 10.23 2.85
C VAL A 274 -8.98 11.71 2.50
N ALA A 275 -8.58 12.04 1.28
CA ALA A 275 -8.42 13.42 0.83
C ALA A 275 -9.75 14.18 0.79
N ARG A 276 -10.82 13.54 0.32
CA ARG A 276 -12.18 14.10 0.32
C ARG A 276 -12.65 14.42 1.73
N LEU A 277 -12.50 13.46 2.66
CA LEU A 277 -12.89 13.61 4.06
C LEU A 277 -12.10 14.70 4.78
N LEU A 278 -10.77 14.71 4.59
CA LEU A 278 -9.91 15.74 5.14
C LEU A 278 -10.29 17.14 4.62
N ARG A 279 -10.55 17.26 3.31
CA ARG A 279 -10.97 18.53 2.72
C ARG A 279 -12.34 18.96 3.24
N ALA A 280 -13.32 18.06 3.26
CA ALA A 280 -14.65 18.35 3.79
C ALA A 280 -14.57 18.87 5.23
N GLN A 281 -13.76 18.21 6.07
CA GLN A 281 -13.53 18.66 7.43
C GLN A 281 -12.97 20.08 7.53
N LEU A 282 -11.96 20.40 6.71
CA LEU A 282 -11.32 21.72 6.70
C LEU A 282 -12.25 22.83 6.21
N LEU A 283 -13.17 22.52 5.30
CA LEU A 283 -14.15 23.45 4.74
C LEU A 283 -15.35 23.66 5.68
N LEU A 284 -15.78 22.61 6.38
CA LEU A 284 -16.83 22.71 7.39
C LEU A 284 -16.44 23.67 8.53
N GLU A 285 -15.17 23.66 8.95
CA GLU A 285 -14.67 24.60 9.95
C GLU A 285 -14.67 26.06 9.47
N THR A 286 -14.63 26.30 8.16
CA THR A 286 -14.76 27.66 7.58
C THR A 286 -16.19 28.01 7.20
N GLY A 287 -17.17 27.16 7.52
CA GLY A 287 -18.59 27.38 7.24
C GLY A 287 -19.01 27.09 5.79
N GLU A 288 -18.16 26.45 5.00
CA GLU A 288 -18.46 26.11 3.61
C GLU A 288 -19.28 24.81 3.48
N ARG A 289 -20.06 24.70 2.39
CA ARG A 289 -20.83 23.49 2.06
C ARG A 289 -19.93 22.42 1.44
N VAL A 290 -20.14 21.17 1.84
CA VAL A 290 -19.24 20.05 1.48
C VAL A 290 -19.96 18.83 0.90
N ASP A 291 -21.24 18.95 0.55
CA ASP A 291 -22.05 17.83 0.06
C ASP A 291 -21.40 17.12 -1.14
N HIS A 292 -20.82 17.89 -2.05
CA HIS A 292 -20.08 17.41 -3.22
C HIS A 292 -18.84 16.54 -2.87
N LEU A 293 -18.24 16.73 -1.70
CA LEU A 293 -17.09 15.93 -1.23
C LEU A 293 -17.52 14.64 -0.52
N LEU A 294 -18.75 14.59 -0.02
CA LEU A 294 -19.29 13.45 0.74
C LEU A 294 -20.14 12.51 -0.14
N GLY A 295 -20.38 12.84 -1.40
CA GLY A 295 -21.15 12.03 -2.36
C GLY A 295 -20.44 10.77 -2.87
N PHE A 296 -19.78 10.00 -2.01
CA PHE A 296 -19.11 8.74 -2.37
C PHE A 296 -19.45 7.58 -1.43
N ALA A 297 -19.31 6.35 -1.91
CA ALA A 297 -19.45 5.13 -1.10
C ALA A 297 -18.08 4.78 -0.47
N PRO A 298 -17.92 4.81 0.86
CA PRO A 298 -16.64 4.56 1.50
C PRO A 298 -16.21 3.09 1.41
N SER A 299 -14.98 2.84 0.97
CA SER A 299 -14.40 1.50 0.83
C SER A 299 -14.00 0.86 2.17
N LEU A 300 -13.55 1.66 3.14
CA LEU A 300 -13.03 1.20 4.43
C LEU A 300 -13.90 1.59 5.63
N PRO A 301 -13.94 0.78 6.70
CA PRO A 301 -14.70 1.12 7.91
C PRO A 301 -14.28 2.47 8.52
N LEU A 302 -12.98 2.82 8.51
CA LEU A 302 -12.50 4.13 8.97
C LEU A 302 -13.10 5.29 8.17
N THR A 303 -13.05 5.21 6.84
CA THR A 303 -13.58 6.25 5.96
C THR A 303 -15.10 6.36 6.06
N ARG A 304 -15.80 5.23 6.28
CA ARG A 304 -17.24 5.19 6.56
C ARG A 304 -17.58 5.92 7.85
N ALA A 305 -16.91 5.58 8.94
CA ALA A 305 -17.13 6.21 10.24
C ALA A 305 -16.79 7.71 10.21
N TRP A 306 -15.72 8.10 9.51
CA TRP A 306 -15.37 9.51 9.36
C TRP A 306 -16.38 10.26 8.50
N LYS A 307 -16.83 9.69 7.38
CA LYS A 307 -17.91 10.27 6.56
C LYS A 307 -19.17 10.52 7.38
N ALA A 308 -19.66 9.48 8.08
CA ALA A 308 -20.84 9.57 8.95
C ALA A 308 -20.68 10.68 10.01
N ALA A 309 -19.51 10.77 10.65
CA ALA A 309 -19.23 11.82 11.62
C ALA A 309 -19.29 13.25 11.02
N LEU A 310 -18.86 13.44 9.76
CA LEU A 310 -18.97 14.73 9.06
C LEU A 310 -20.41 15.04 8.63
N GLN A 311 -21.26 14.04 8.47
CA GLN A 311 -22.70 14.17 8.21
C GLN A 311 -23.52 14.35 9.51
N GLY A 312 -22.87 14.26 10.67
CA GLY A 312 -23.52 14.38 11.97
C GLY A 312 -24.29 13.12 12.40
N GLU A 313 -24.03 11.99 11.74
CA GLU A 313 -24.56 10.69 12.09
C GLU A 313 -23.74 10.07 13.23
N GLU A 314 -24.36 9.16 13.99
CA GLU A 314 -23.65 8.37 15.01
C GLU A 314 -22.62 7.47 14.31
N ALA A 315 -21.32 7.68 14.57
CA ALA A 315 -20.30 6.86 13.92
C ALA A 315 -20.35 5.45 14.50
N ALA A 316 -20.38 4.46 13.60
CA ALA A 316 -20.42 3.05 13.96
C ALA A 316 -19.34 2.67 15.00
N GLU A 317 -19.75 1.85 15.98
CA GLU A 317 -18.86 1.19 16.93
C GLU A 317 -17.76 0.42 16.19
N GLY A 318 -16.54 0.35 16.75
CA GLY A 318 -15.44 -0.45 16.17
C GLY A 318 -14.19 0.32 15.70
N LEU A 319 -14.04 1.61 16.03
CA LEU A 319 -12.82 2.36 15.69
C LEU A 319 -11.58 2.02 16.53
N GLU A 320 -11.70 1.13 17.52
CA GLU A 320 -10.61 0.81 18.45
C GLU A 320 -9.43 0.12 17.77
N GLY A 321 -9.73 -0.75 16.80
CA GLY A 321 -8.72 -1.46 16.03
C GLY A 321 -8.00 -0.60 14.98
N TYR A 322 -8.26 0.71 14.92
CA TYR A 322 -7.45 1.69 14.18
C TYR A 322 -6.45 2.44 15.08
N GLY A 323 -6.40 2.12 16.38
CA GLY A 323 -5.45 2.72 17.31
C GLY A 323 -5.56 4.24 17.38
N ILE A 324 -4.47 4.95 17.09
CA ILE A 324 -4.41 6.42 17.13
C ILE A 324 -5.40 7.05 16.13
N LEU A 325 -5.52 6.50 14.93
CA LEU A 325 -6.37 7.05 13.87
C LEU A 325 -7.85 7.01 14.27
N GLY A 326 -8.29 5.91 14.86
CA GLY A 326 -9.65 5.79 15.41
C GLY A 326 -9.91 6.75 16.58
N ARG A 327 -8.90 7.06 17.40
CA ARG A 327 -9.03 8.11 18.44
C ARG A 327 -9.18 9.51 17.84
N TRP A 328 -8.49 9.79 16.73
CA TRP A 328 -8.64 11.07 16.04
C TRP A 328 -10.05 11.22 15.47
N VAL A 329 -10.57 10.23 14.74
CA VAL A 329 -11.95 10.26 14.23
C VAL A 329 -12.99 10.41 15.35
N ARG A 330 -12.82 9.71 16.48
CA ARG A 330 -13.69 9.91 17.66
C ARG A 330 -13.62 11.33 18.23
N ARG A 331 -12.42 11.93 18.29
CA ARG A 331 -12.26 13.33 18.75
C ARG A 331 -12.91 14.31 17.77
N LEU A 332 -12.87 14.03 16.48
CA LEU A 332 -13.54 14.83 15.44
C LEU A 332 -15.04 14.86 15.65
N TRP A 333 -15.66 13.70 15.86
CA TRP A 333 -17.10 13.62 16.12
C TRP A 333 -17.51 14.46 17.33
N ARG A 334 -16.79 14.39 18.45
CA ARG A 334 -17.10 15.22 19.63
C ARG A 334 -17.09 16.72 19.32
N ARG A 335 -16.23 17.18 18.40
CA ARG A 335 -16.22 18.58 17.93
C ARG A 335 -17.33 18.85 16.90
N GLY A 336 -17.59 17.93 15.97
CA GLY A 336 -18.65 18.04 14.97
C GLY A 336 -20.07 18.06 15.56
N ALA A 337 -20.34 17.24 16.58
CA ALA A 337 -21.60 17.26 17.32
C ALA A 337 -21.81 18.58 18.09
N ALA A 338 -20.74 19.29 18.46
CA ALA A 338 -20.86 20.64 19.02
C ALA A 338 -21.23 21.67 17.94
N TRP A 339 -20.71 21.52 16.72
CA TRP A 339 -21.02 22.40 15.58
C TRP A 339 -22.45 22.21 15.04
N MET A 340 -22.91 20.97 14.89
CA MET A 340 -24.30 20.66 14.49
C MET A 340 -25.31 21.20 15.50
N ARG A 341 -25.01 21.08 16.81
CA ARG A 341 -25.82 21.69 17.87
C ARG A 341 -25.78 23.22 17.81
N ALA A 342 -24.66 23.84 17.51
CA ALA A 342 -24.60 25.30 17.35
C ALA A 342 -25.43 25.82 16.17
N ARG A 343 -25.54 25.06 15.06
CA ARG A 343 -26.38 25.41 13.90
C ARG A 343 -27.89 25.18 14.09
N GLN A 344 -28.30 24.34 15.05
CA GLN A 344 -29.72 24.15 15.39
C GLN A 344 -30.27 25.26 16.29
N TRP A 345 -29.41 26.12 16.83
CA TRP A 345 -29.73 27.20 17.77
C TRP A 345 -29.40 28.59 17.21
N SER A 346 -29.09 28.67 15.91
CA SER A 346 -28.92 29.88 15.10
C SER A 346 -29.96 29.87 13.99
#